data_AF-A0A925DBD5-F1
#
_entry.id   AF-A0A925DBD5-F1
#
_cell.length_a   1.000
_cell.length_b   1.000
_cell.length_c   1.000
_cell.angle_alpha   90.00
_cell.angle_beta   90.00
_cell.angle_gamma   90.00
#
_symmetry.space_group_name_H-M   'P 1'
#
loop_
_entity.id
_entity.type
_entity.pdbx_description
1 polymer ?
#
loop_
_entity_poly.entity_id
_entity_poly.type
_entity_poly.pdbx_seq_one_letter_code
_entity_poly.pdbx_strand_id
1 'polypeptide(L)'
;RISRFKVSKEDPNKADRSSEEKLLEFPKPYGNHNGGSLKFGPDGFLYISIGDGGLANDPHENGQNLETLWGKILRIDVNRKDKGKNYAIGQDNPFVERGNNVRGEIWAYGLRNPWRIAFDRENGTLWNSDVGQDRFEEVNVIIRGGNYGWNLREGKHPRDPNAVRDSAEKFVSPILDYPRIEGKSVTGGVVYRGQRLPSLKGAYIYADFVSGNIWALHSDGKTAGANHKVARTSLLISPGLILLRPRQGRGESHGLRPGPRA
;
A
#
# COMPACT_ATOMS: atom_id res chain seq x y z
N ARG A 1 12.59 0.19 -7.21
CA ARG A 1 13.41 1.40 -7.01
C ARG A 1 12.49 2.55 -6.63
N ILE A 2 12.96 3.44 -5.77
CA ILE A 2 12.35 4.73 -5.42
C ILE A 2 13.40 5.81 -5.66
N SER A 3 13.05 6.82 -6.44
CA SER A 3 13.98 7.87 -6.86
C SER A 3 13.37 9.25 -6.64
N ARG A 4 14.23 10.23 -6.35
CA ARG A 4 13.91 11.65 -6.33
C ARG A 4 14.36 12.28 -7.65
N PHE A 5 13.56 13.20 -8.16
CA PHE A 5 13.89 14.05 -9.31
C PHE A 5 13.59 15.50 -8.94
N LYS A 6 14.28 16.43 -9.60
CA LYS A 6 13.98 17.86 -9.57
C LYS A 6 13.03 18.22 -10.72
N VAL A 7 12.23 19.25 -10.53
CA VAL A 7 11.48 19.89 -11.62
C VAL A 7 12.48 20.57 -12.55
N SER A 8 12.24 20.52 -13.87
CA SER A 8 13.06 21.22 -14.87
C SER A 8 13.05 22.72 -14.61
N LYS A 9 14.20 23.38 -14.84
CA LYS A 9 14.30 24.84 -14.70
C LYS A 9 13.59 25.57 -15.84
N GLU A 10 13.37 24.88 -16.96
CA GLU A 10 12.82 25.38 -18.20
C GLU A 10 11.31 25.12 -18.33
N ASP A 11 10.80 24.04 -17.72
CA ASP A 11 9.38 23.65 -17.78
C ASP A 11 8.88 23.10 -16.43
N PRO A 12 8.02 23.84 -15.69
CA PRO A 12 7.53 23.42 -14.39
C PRO A 12 6.62 22.18 -14.43
N ASN A 13 6.17 21.74 -15.62
CA ASN A 13 5.37 20.53 -15.79
C ASN A 13 6.21 19.30 -16.16
N LYS A 14 7.55 19.41 -16.15
CA LYS A 14 8.46 18.30 -16.45
C LYS A 14 9.44 18.06 -15.32
N ALA A 15 9.75 16.78 -15.09
CA ALA A 15 10.88 16.37 -14.28
C ALA A 15 12.16 16.40 -15.13
N ASP A 16 13.25 16.92 -14.57
CA ASP A 16 14.59 16.78 -15.15
C ASP A 16 15.09 15.35 -14.90
N ARG A 17 15.13 14.54 -15.97
CA ARG A 17 15.55 13.13 -15.89
C ARG A 17 17.01 12.97 -15.47
N SER A 18 17.88 13.95 -15.76
CA SER A 18 19.29 13.88 -15.40
C SER A 18 19.53 14.07 -13.89
N SER A 19 18.52 14.58 -13.17
CA SER A 19 18.56 14.81 -11.73
C SER A 19 18.19 13.59 -10.89
N GLU A 20 18.09 12.39 -11.49
CA GLU A 20 17.72 11.17 -10.74
C GLU A 20 18.66 10.94 -9.57
N GLU A 21 18.09 10.89 -8.37
CA GLU A 21 18.77 10.44 -7.19
C GLU A 21 18.03 9.23 -6.62
N LYS A 22 18.70 8.08 -6.66
CA LYS A 22 18.14 6.83 -6.15
C LYS A 22 18.13 6.86 -4.63
N LEU A 23 16.95 6.82 -4.04
CA LEU A 23 16.79 6.77 -2.58
C LEU A 23 16.84 5.32 -2.09
N LEU A 24 16.04 4.43 -2.68
CA LEU A 24 15.97 3.02 -2.30
C LEU A 24 15.95 2.12 -3.55
N GLU A 25 16.80 1.10 -3.55
CA GLU A 25 16.86 0.07 -4.59
C GLU A 25 17.21 -1.26 -3.93
N PHE A 26 16.41 -2.29 -4.21
CA PHE A 26 16.60 -3.64 -3.66
C PHE A 26 16.03 -4.66 -4.65
N PRO A 27 16.59 -5.89 -4.71
CA PRO A 27 16.18 -6.90 -5.65
C PRO A 27 14.74 -7.35 -5.36
N LYS A 28 13.99 -7.57 -6.43
CA LYS A 28 12.62 -8.02 -6.36
C LYS A 28 12.57 -9.56 -6.45
N PRO A 29 11.88 -10.24 -5.52
CA PRO A 29 11.85 -11.70 -5.53
C PRO A 29 10.94 -12.26 -6.64
N TYR A 30 9.76 -11.68 -6.88
CA TYR A 30 8.81 -12.18 -7.89
C TYR A 30 8.14 -11.10 -8.75
N GLY A 31 7.22 -11.49 -9.65
CA GLY A 31 6.57 -10.60 -10.62
C GLY A 31 5.44 -9.69 -10.09
N ASN A 32 4.93 -9.94 -8.88
CA ASN A 32 3.77 -9.27 -8.28
C ASN A 32 4.08 -8.65 -6.90
N HIS A 33 3.04 -8.10 -6.24
CA HIS A 33 3.04 -7.50 -4.90
C HIS A 33 4.10 -6.41 -4.68
N ASN A 34 4.05 -5.39 -5.54
CA ASN A 34 5.05 -4.31 -5.53
C ASN A 34 4.75 -3.25 -4.46
N GLY A 35 3.47 -3.05 -4.13
CA GLY A 35 3.03 -1.80 -3.50
C GLY A 35 3.44 -0.59 -4.34
N GLY A 36 4.07 0.39 -3.69
CA GLY A 36 4.68 1.56 -4.32
C GLY A 36 3.95 2.88 -4.04
N SER A 37 3.03 2.91 -3.08
CA SER A 37 2.41 4.16 -2.67
C SER A 37 3.38 5.01 -1.88
N LEU A 38 3.52 6.27 -2.28
CA LEU A 38 4.38 7.27 -1.66
C LEU A 38 3.53 8.38 -1.06
N LYS A 39 3.74 8.71 0.21
CA LYS A 39 3.08 9.83 0.91
C LYS A 39 4.04 10.49 1.88
N PHE A 40 4.06 11.81 1.90
CA PHE A 40 4.66 12.53 3.03
C PHE A 40 3.70 12.51 4.21
N GLY A 41 4.20 12.14 5.37
CA GLY A 41 3.47 12.22 6.63
C GLY A 41 3.40 13.65 7.16
N PRO A 42 2.55 13.90 8.18
CA PRO A 42 2.49 15.19 8.86
C PRO A 42 3.80 15.56 9.58
N ASP A 43 4.68 14.58 9.79
CA ASP A 43 6.01 14.72 10.37
C ASP A 43 7.10 15.10 9.34
N GLY A 44 6.75 15.21 8.06
CA GLY A 44 7.68 15.55 6.98
C GLY A 44 8.52 14.37 6.45
N PHE A 45 8.31 13.15 6.96
CA PHE A 45 8.99 11.95 6.47
C PHE A 45 8.27 11.35 5.26
N LEU A 46 8.99 10.62 4.42
CA LEU A 46 8.42 9.88 3.30
C LEU A 46 8.01 8.48 3.77
N TYR A 47 6.72 8.19 3.67
CA TYR A 47 6.13 6.88 3.89
C TYR A 47 5.96 6.13 2.56
N ILE A 48 6.28 4.85 2.59
CA ILE A 48 6.37 4.00 1.40
C ILE A 48 5.66 2.68 1.71
N SER A 49 4.69 2.27 0.90
CA SER A 49 4.11 0.93 1.00
C SER A 49 4.83 -0.06 0.08
N ILE A 50 5.19 -1.24 0.59
CA ILE A 50 5.87 -2.30 -0.16
C ILE A 50 5.19 -3.64 0.16
N GLY A 51 4.75 -4.38 -0.85
CA GLY A 51 4.20 -5.73 -0.69
C GLY A 51 5.24 -6.75 -0.25
N ASP A 52 4.82 -7.97 0.03
CA ASP A 52 5.69 -9.09 0.45
C ASP A 52 6.61 -9.60 -0.68
N GLY A 53 6.52 -9.01 -1.87
CA GLY A 53 7.37 -9.34 -3.00
C GLY A 53 6.83 -10.45 -3.91
N GLY A 54 5.69 -11.07 -3.56
CA GLY A 54 4.90 -11.90 -4.47
C GLY A 54 4.78 -13.38 -4.11
N LEU A 55 4.24 -14.13 -5.08
CA LEU A 55 3.76 -15.52 -4.93
C LEU A 55 2.66 -15.72 -3.87
N ALA A 56 2.09 -16.93 -3.88
CA ALA A 56 1.15 -17.36 -2.87
C ALA A 56 1.89 -17.75 -1.58
N ASN A 57 1.25 -17.48 -0.45
CA ASN A 57 1.64 -17.83 0.90
C ASN A 57 2.94 -17.21 1.39
N ASP A 58 3.50 -16.20 0.71
CA ASP A 58 4.73 -15.50 1.11
C ASP A 58 5.87 -16.49 1.45
N PRO A 59 6.45 -17.16 0.42
CA PRO A 59 7.40 -18.27 0.62
C PRO A 59 8.73 -17.84 1.24
N HIS A 60 9.00 -16.52 1.31
CA HIS A 60 10.17 -15.95 1.98
C HIS A 60 9.84 -15.43 3.38
N GLU A 61 8.59 -15.58 3.83
CA GLU A 61 8.09 -15.07 5.11
C GLU A 61 8.37 -13.56 5.26
N ASN A 62 8.39 -12.84 4.14
CA ASN A 62 8.75 -11.43 4.07
C ASN A 62 7.84 -10.58 4.95
N GLY A 63 6.56 -10.93 5.11
CA GLY A 63 5.64 -10.21 5.98
C GLY A 63 6.20 -10.07 7.41
N GLN A 64 6.68 -11.17 8.00
CA GLN A 64 7.17 -11.23 9.37
C GLN A 64 8.68 -10.95 9.49
N ASN A 65 9.45 -11.23 8.45
CA ASN A 65 10.90 -11.03 8.45
C ASN A 65 11.25 -9.52 8.52
N LEU A 66 12.01 -9.11 9.54
CA LEU A 66 12.44 -7.73 9.76
C LEU A 66 13.79 -7.38 9.11
N GLU A 67 14.48 -8.36 8.53
CA GLU A 67 15.75 -8.17 7.81
C GLU A 67 15.52 -7.72 6.34
N THR A 68 14.26 -7.75 5.89
CA THR A 68 13.83 -7.38 4.55
C THR A 68 12.97 -6.11 4.55
N LEU A 69 12.86 -5.46 3.39
CA LEU A 69 11.96 -4.32 3.16
C LEU A 69 10.60 -4.73 2.58
N TRP A 70 10.41 -6.01 2.28
CA TRP A 70 9.16 -6.55 1.72
C TRP A 70 8.12 -6.78 2.83
N GLY A 71 6.85 -6.51 2.53
CA GLY A 71 5.69 -6.70 3.41
C GLY A 71 5.56 -5.62 4.48
N LYS A 72 5.93 -4.38 4.14
CA LYS A 72 6.16 -3.28 5.09
C LYS A 72 5.49 -1.98 4.66
N ILE A 73 5.21 -1.13 5.65
CA ILE A 73 5.26 0.32 5.47
C ILE A 73 6.63 0.79 5.96
N LEU A 74 7.36 1.50 5.10
CA LEU A 74 8.64 2.12 5.44
C LEU A 74 8.44 3.61 5.72
N ARG A 75 9.34 4.20 6.51
CA ARG A 75 9.43 5.63 6.79
C ARG A 75 10.89 6.09 6.74
N ILE A 76 11.20 7.04 5.86
CA ILE A 76 12.56 7.57 5.68
C ILE A 76 12.57 9.10 5.66
N ASP A 77 13.69 9.68 6.10
CA ASP A 77 13.97 11.12 6.00
C ASP A 77 14.70 11.40 4.70
N VAL A 78 14.05 12.10 3.77
CA VAL A 78 14.65 12.44 2.46
C VAL A 78 15.40 13.77 2.48
N ASN A 79 15.36 14.51 3.59
CA ASN A 79 16.04 15.80 3.75
C ASN A 79 17.44 15.65 4.34
N ARG A 80 17.72 14.51 4.98
CA ARG A 80 19.04 14.15 5.51
C ARG A 80 19.58 12.88 4.86
N LYS A 81 20.85 12.59 5.12
CA LYS A 81 21.56 11.41 4.59
C LYS A 81 22.38 10.76 5.69
N ASP A 82 22.13 9.48 5.92
CA ASP A 82 23.02 8.66 6.74
C ASP A 82 24.22 8.18 5.90
N LYS A 83 25.29 7.76 6.57
CA LYS A 83 26.49 7.23 5.90
C LYS A 83 26.11 6.09 4.95
N GLY A 84 26.45 6.23 3.67
CA GLY A 84 26.20 5.23 2.63
C GLY A 84 24.76 5.20 2.08
N LYS A 85 23.89 6.16 2.46
CA LYS A 85 22.51 6.25 2.00
C LYS A 85 22.21 7.65 1.43
N ASN A 86 21.27 7.73 0.48
CA ASN A 86 20.77 9.01 -0.05
C ASN A 86 19.56 9.55 0.74
N TYR A 87 19.30 8.96 1.90
CA TYR A 87 18.26 9.31 2.86
C TYR A 87 18.81 9.01 4.27
N ALA A 88 18.12 9.47 5.31
CA ALA A 88 18.40 9.09 6.69
C ALA A 88 17.24 8.29 7.29
N ILE A 89 17.52 7.53 8.34
CA ILE A 89 16.51 6.83 9.13
C ILE A 89 16.14 7.71 10.32
N GLY A 90 14.83 7.90 10.54
CA GLY A 90 14.36 8.61 11.73
C GLY A 90 14.75 7.86 13.00
N GLN A 91 15.35 8.54 13.97
CA GLN A 91 15.73 7.94 15.27
C GLN A 91 14.51 7.41 16.03
N ASP A 92 13.34 7.97 15.76
CA ASP A 92 12.05 7.55 16.27
C ASP A 92 11.42 6.41 15.45
N ASN A 93 12.08 5.81 14.45
CA ASN A 93 11.56 4.59 13.84
C ASN A 93 11.56 3.42 14.85
N PRO A 94 10.57 2.51 14.81
CA PRO A 94 10.38 1.49 15.84
C PRO A 94 11.46 0.41 15.93
N PHE A 95 12.31 0.28 14.92
CA PHE A 95 13.23 -0.84 14.77
C PHE A 95 14.71 -0.45 14.66
N VAL A 96 15.06 0.83 14.88
CA VAL A 96 16.45 1.32 14.72
C VAL A 96 17.45 0.68 15.67
N GLU A 97 17.00 0.22 16.86
CA GLU A 97 17.86 -0.32 17.92
C GLU A 97 17.67 -1.85 18.12
N ARG A 98 16.93 -2.53 17.25
CA ARG A 98 16.56 -3.95 17.45
C ARG A 98 17.62 -4.97 17.02
N GLY A 99 18.77 -4.54 16.52
CA GLY A 99 19.89 -5.41 16.16
C GLY A 99 20.44 -5.12 14.76
N ASN A 100 21.60 -5.72 14.45
CA ASN A 100 22.42 -5.34 13.29
C ASN A 100 21.77 -5.66 11.92
N ASN A 101 20.89 -6.66 11.84
CA ASN A 101 20.27 -7.08 10.59
C ASN A 101 18.85 -6.51 10.39
N VAL A 102 18.29 -5.89 11.42
CA VAL A 102 16.93 -5.35 11.37
C VAL A 102 16.92 -4.06 10.55
N ARG A 103 15.96 -3.95 9.63
CA ARG A 103 15.82 -2.78 8.76
C ARG A 103 15.20 -1.61 9.52
N GLY A 104 16.03 -0.63 9.88
CA GLY A 104 15.59 0.59 10.55
C GLY A 104 14.60 1.43 9.75
N GLU A 105 14.46 1.20 8.44
CA GLU A 105 13.47 1.85 7.58
C GLU A 105 12.02 1.44 7.92
N ILE A 106 11.82 0.31 8.59
CA ILE A 106 10.49 -0.25 8.87
C ILE A 106 9.73 0.66 9.84
N TRP A 107 8.51 1.04 9.44
CA TRP A 107 7.53 1.69 10.30
C TRP A 107 6.48 0.70 10.81
N ALA A 108 6.02 -0.19 9.94
CA ALA A 108 5.07 -1.26 10.24
C ALA A 108 5.35 -2.48 9.36
N TYR A 109 4.95 -3.66 9.81
CA TYR A 109 5.24 -4.95 9.14
C TYR A 109 4.08 -5.92 9.22
N GLY A 110 4.22 -7.08 8.58
CA GLY A 110 3.17 -8.09 8.53
C GLY A 110 2.06 -7.74 7.53
N LEU A 111 2.41 -7.13 6.41
CA LEU A 111 1.48 -6.76 5.34
C LEU A 111 1.74 -7.61 4.08
N ARG A 112 0.70 -7.84 3.27
CA ARG A 112 0.79 -8.67 2.07
C ARG A 112 1.08 -7.87 0.81
N ASN A 113 0.15 -7.01 0.44
CA ASN A 113 0.23 -6.14 -0.73
C ASN A 113 -0.46 -4.80 -0.41
N PRO A 114 0.13 -3.98 0.49
CA PRO A 114 -0.41 -2.70 0.90
C PRO A 114 -0.36 -1.73 -0.28
N TRP A 115 -1.48 -1.62 -0.99
CA TRP A 115 -1.51 -0.98 -2.30
C TRP A 115 -1.48 0.54 -2.21
N ARG A 116 -2.40 1.14 -1.46
CA ARG A 116 -2.43 2.59 -1.21
C ARG A 116 -2.33 2.88 0.27
N ILE A 117 -1.60 3.94 0.58
CA ILE A 117 -1.64 4.61 1.87
C ILE A 117 -2.16 6.04 1.73
N ALA A 118 -2.83 6.53 2.76
CA ALA A 118 -3.33 7.90 2.81
C ALA A 118 -3.28 8.44 4.24
N PHE A 119 -2.73 9.63 4.41
CA PHE A 119 -2.89 10.37 5.65
C PHE A 119 -4.22 11.12 5.65
N ASP A 120 -4.92 11.03 6.76
CA ASP A 120 -5.92 12.02 7.12
C ASP A 120 -5.23 13.35 7.40
N ARG A 121 -5.57 14.39 6.62
CA ARG A 121 -4.95 15.71 6.73
C ARG A 121 -5.33 16.45 8.01
N GLU A 122 -6.39 16.04 8.70
CA GLU A 122 -6.88 16.74 9.89
C GLU A 122 -6.25 16.21 11.18
N ASN A 123 -6.08 14.88 11.29
CA ASN A 123 -5.58 14.25 12.52
C ASN A 123 -4.30 13.41 12.34
N GLY A 124 -3.77 13.29 11.10
CA GLY A 124 -2.54 12.56 10.82
C GLY A 124 -2.66 11.03 10.82
N THR A 125 -3.87 10.47 10.90
CA THR A 125 -4.06 9.01 10.87
C THR A 125 -3.63 8.43 9.52
N LEU A 126 -2.77 7.41 9.55
CA LEU A 126 -2.29 6.72 8.35
C LEU A 126 -3.18 5.54 8.01
N TRP A 127 -3.96 5.66 6.95
CA TRP A 127 -4.79 4.60 6.40
C TRP A 127 -4.01 3.76 5.39
N ASN A 128 -4.27 2.46 5.37
CA ASN A 128 -3.79 1.54 4.37
C ASN A 128 -4.91 0.61 3.90
N SER A 129 -4.86 0.20 2.64
CA SER A 129 -5.63 -0.93 2.15
C SER A 129 -4.68 -2.01 1.66
N ASP A 130 -4.88 -3.22 2.17
CA ASP A 130 -4.02 -4.37 1.94
C ASP A 130 -4.79 -5.50 1.24
N VAL A 131 -4.29 -5.90 0.08
CA VAL A 131 -4.93 -6.94 -0.74
C VAL A 131 -4.56 -8.30 -0.18
N GLY A 132 -5.55 -9.01 0.36
CA GLY A 132 -5.37 -10.38 0.84
C GLY A 132 -5.23 -11.40 -0.29
N GLN A 133 -5.05 -12.66 0.08
CA GLN A 133 -4.75 -13.73 -0.87
C GLN A 133 -5.99 -14.41 -1.43
N ASP A 134 -6.85 -14.93 -0.56
CA ASP A 134 -7.91 -15.87 -0.94
C ASP A 134 -9.24 -15.53 -0.27
N ARG A 135 -9.22 -15.00 0.96
CA ARG A 135 -10.42 -14.95 1.79
C ARG A 135 -10.88 -13.54 2.09
N PHE A 136 -9.96 -12.63 2.43
CA PHE A 136 -10.34 -11.30 2.92
C PHE A 136 -9.53 -10.18 2.25
N GLU A 137 -10.16 -9.03 2.07
CA GLU A 137 -9.47 -7.77 1.79
C GLU A 137 -9.47 -6.93 3.07
N GLU A 138 -8.45 -6.08 3.25
CA GLU A 138 -8.25 -5.36 4.51
C GLU A 138 -8.16 -3.83 4.35
N VAL A 139 -8.75 -3.12 5.31
CA VAL A 139 -8.52 -1.70 5.56
C VAL A 139 -7.93 -1.55 6.96
N ASN A 140 -6.72 -0.99 7.00
CA ASN A 140 -5.87 -0.87 8.17
C ASN A 140 -5.68 0.60 8.56
N VAL A 141 -5.54 0.85 9.86
CA VAL A 141 -4.92 2.07 10.39
C VAL A 141 -3.52 1.70 10.85
N ILE A 142 -2.52 2.29 10.19
CA ILE A 142 -1.12 1.97 10.38
C ILE A 142 -0.56 2.72 11.60
N ILE A 143 -0.21 1.96 12.64
CA ILE A 143 0.50 2.44 13.83
C ILE A 143 1.99 2.11 13.80
N ARG A 144 2.77 2.91 14.54
CA ARG A 144 4.22 2.72 14.74
C ARG A 144 4.49 1.33 15.34
N GLY A 145 5.32 0.55 14.65
CA GLY A 145 5.77 -0.77 15.08
C GLY A 145 4.72 -1.87 14.97
N GLY A 146 3.56 -1.58 14.38
CA GLY A 146 2.46 -2.53 14.28
C GLY A 146 2.81 -3.74 13.42
N ASN A 147 2.48 -4.94 13.91
CA ASN A 147 2.49 -6.19 13.17
C ASN A 147 1.07 -6.50 12.69
N TYR A 148 0.83 -6.50 11.37
CA TYR A 148 -0.50 -6.80 10.80
C TYR A 148 -0.71 -8.29 10.53
N GLY A 149 0.30 -9.12 10.83
CA GLY A 149 0.17 -10.56 10.96
C GLY A 149 0.21 -11.35 9.66
N TRP A 150 0.31 -10.73 8.48
CA TRP A 150 0.69 -11.46 7.28
C TRP A 150 2.13 -11.97 7.44
N ASN A 151 2.43 -13.25 7.24
CA ASN A 151 1.62 -14.19 6.50
C ASN A 151 0.77 -15.13 7.39
N LEU A 152 0.94 -15.08 8.72
CA LEU A 152 0.29 -15.96 9.70
C LEU A 152 -1.25 -15.83 9.77
N ARG A 153 -1.80 -14.68 9.36
CA ARG A 153 -3.24 -14.43 9.27
C ARG A 153 -3.61 -13.64 8.01
N GLU A 154 -4.91 -13.63 7.72
CA GLU A 154 -5.52 -12.84 6.64
C GLU A 154 -6.81 -12.22 7.21
N GLY A 155 -6.87 -10.89 7.24
CA GLY A 155 -7.84 -10.15 8.03
C GLY A 155 -7.68 -10.43 9.52
N LYS A 156 -8.81 -10.60 10.22
CA LYS A 156 -8.85 -11.00 11.63
C LYS A 156 -8.71 -12.51 11.83
N HIS A 157 -8.49 -13.26 10.76
CA HIS A 157 -8.64 -14.72 10.76
C HIS A 157 -7.29 -15.44 10.58
N PRO A 158 -7.00 -16.49 11.36
CA PRO A 158 -5.80 -17.30 11.13
C PRO A 158 -5.79 -17.85 9.71
N ARG A 159 -4.61 -17.92 9.07
CA ARG A 159 -4.51 -18.55 7.76
C ARG A 159 -4.85 -20.04 7.84
N ASP A 160 -4.22 -20.73 8.77
CA ASP A 160 -4.50 -22.12 9.11
C ASP A 160 -5.24 -22.17 10.47
N PRO A 161 -6.51 -22.62 10.50
CA PRO A 161 -7.26 -22.79 11.75
C PRO A 161 -6.64 -23.79 12.73
N ASN A 162 -5.84 -24.73 12.22
CA ASN A 162 -5.23 -25.82 12.99
C ASN A 162 -3.77 -25.51 13.36
N ALA A 163 -3.19 -24.42 12.87
CA ALA A 163 -1.87 -24.01 13.29
C ALA A 163 -1.89 -23.72 14.79
N VAL A 164 -1.10 -24.50 15.54
CA VAL A 164 -0.86 -24.27 16.96
C VAL A 164 -0.25 -22.87 17.08
N ARG A 165 -1.05 -21.94 17.59
CA ARG A 165 -0.61 -20.57 17.84
C ARG A 165 0.31 -20.60 19.05
N ASP A 166 1.60 -20.72 18.82
CA ASP A 166 2.55 -20.19 19.78
C ASP A 166 2.69 -18.69 19.47
N SER A 167 1.86 -17.84 20.08
CA SER A 167 2.07 -16.40 19.85
C SER A 167 1.70 -15.56 21.06
N ALA A 168 2.71 -15.31 21.89
CA ALA A 168 2.81 -14.11 22.70
C ALA A 168 2.73 -12.81 21.85
N GLU A 169 2.81 -12.92 20.52
CA GLU A 169 2.81 -11.79 19.59
C GLU A 169 1.40 -11.24 19.33
N LYS A 170 1.24 -9.93 19.58
CA LYS A 170 -0.03 -9.21 19.44
C LYS A 170 -0.11 -8.57 18.06
N PHE A 171 -0.93 -9.13 17.18
CA PHE A 171 -1.23 -8.52 15.88
C PHE A 171 -2.20 -7.35 15.99
N VAL A 172 -1.98 -6.31 15.20
CA VAL A 172 -2.86 -5.14 15.07
C VAL A 172 -3.97 -5.46 14.09
N SER A 173 -5.20 -5.69 14.57
CA SER A 173 -6.33 -6.03 13.70
C SER A 173 -6.67 -4.92 12.69
N PRO A 174 -7.10 -5.28 11.47
CA PRO A 174 -7.64 -4.31 10.53
C PRO A 174 -8.89 -3.65 11.13
N ILE A 175 -9.10 -2.38 10.77
CA ILE A 175 -10.33 -1.66 11.10
C ILE A 175 -11.51 -2.41 10.47
N LEU A 176 -11.35 -2.79 9.21
CA LEU A 176 -12.34 -3.54 8.46
C LEU A 176 -11.64 -4.62 7.63
N ASP A 177 -12.19 -5.81 7.67
CA ASP A 177 -11.95 -6.89 6.73
C ASP A 177 -13.27 -7.32 6.12
N TYR A 178 -13.26 -7.65 4.82
CA TYR A 178 -14.45 -8.13 4.13
C TYR A 178 -14.12 -9.31 3.21
N PRO A 179 -15.06 -10.27 3.04
CA PRO A 179 -14.78 -11.46 2.25
C PRO A 179 -14.58 -11.13 0.77
N ARG A 180 -13.75 -11.91 0.08
CA ARG A 180 -13.40 -11.67 -1.33
C ARG A 180 -14.55 -11.84 -2.33
N ILE A 181 -15.73 -12.24 -1.86
CA ILE A 181 -16.97 -12.22 -2.66
C ILE A 181 -17.52 -10.79 -2.83
N GLU A 182 -17.21 -9.88 -1.90
CA GLU A 182 -17.67 -8.48 -1.93
C GLU A 182 -16.73 -7.55 -2.71
N GLY A 183 -15.44 -7.89 -2.78
CA GLY A 183 -14.39 -7.23 -3.58
C GLY A 183 -13.15 -8.13 -3.66
N LYS A 184 -12.27 -7.97 -4.65
CA LYS A 184 -11.15 -8.91 -4.89
C LYS A 184 -9.77 -8.25 -4.96
N SER A 185 -9.69 -6.94 -4.82
CA SER A 185 -8.44 -6.19 -4.86
C SER A 185 -8.70 -4.78 -4.32
N VAL A 186 -8.69 -4.66 -2.99
CA VAL A 186 -8.84 -3.37 -2.32
C VAL A 186 -7.69 -2.46 -2.74
N THR A 187 -8.04 -1.35 -3.38
CA THR A 187 -7.06 -0.38 -3.89
C THR A 187 -6.80 0.71 -2.85
N GLY A 188 -7.72 0.91 -1.92
CA GLY A 188 -7.71 2.02 -0.97
C GLY A 188 -8.20 3.32 -1.59
N GLY A 189 -8.00 4.42 -0.87
CA GLY A 189 -8.37 5.75 -1.37
C GLY A 189 -7.88 6.89 -0.52
N VAL A 190 -8.79 7.74 -0.03
CA VAL A 190 -8.49 9.02 0.63
C VAL A 190 -9.50 9.30 1.74
N VAL A 191 -9.09 10.08 2.74
CA VAL A 191 -10.04 10.64 3.71
C VAL A 191 -10.69 11.88 3.12
N TYR A 192 -12.02 11.92 3.07
CA TYR A 192 -12.76 13.04 2.51
C TYR A 192 -12.88 14.18 3.54
N ARG A 193 -12.27 15.32 3.24
CA ARG A 193 -12.32 16.55 4.06
C ARG A 193 -12.93 17.74 3.31
N GLY A 194 -13.60 17.47 2.17
CA GLY A 194 -14.23 18.51 1.35
C GLY A 194 -15.57 18.98 1.91
N GLN A 195 -16.09 20.08 1.34
CA GLN A 195 -17.37 20.67 1.75
C GLN A 195 -18.53 20.28 0.84
N ARG A 196 -18.25 19.80 -0.38
CA ARG A 196 -19.29 19.51 -1.40
C ARG A 196 -20.21 18.35 -1.02
N LEU A 197 -19.70 17.36 -0.28
CA LEU A 197 -20.45 16.18 0.17
C LEU A 197 -20.35 16.08 1.70
N PRO A 198 -21.12 16.89 2.45
CA PRO A 198 -20.99 16.97 3.91
C PRO A 198 -21.17 15.63 4.62
N SER A 199 -22.02 14.75 4.08
CA SER A 199 -22.26 13.40 4.63
C SER A 199 -21.03 12.49 4.59
N LEU A 200 -20.06 12.76 3.70
CA LEU A 200 -18.83 11.98 3.59
C LEU A 200 -17.68 12.57 4.41
N LYS A 201 -17.89 13.71 5.09
CA LYS A 201 -16.82 14.38 5.84
C LYS A 201 -16.25 13.45 6.91
N GLY A 202 -14.93 13.25 6.87
CA GLY A 202 -14.19 12.37 7.76
C GLY A 202 -14.22 10.88 7.38
N ALA A 203 -14.98 10.48 6.36
CA ALA A 203 -14.96 9.11 5.89
C ALA A 203 -13.66 8.79 5.15
N TYR A 204 -13.10 7.61 5.39
CA TYR A 204 -12.13 7.01 4.48
C TYR A 204 -12.89 6.43 3.28
N ILE A 205 -12.74 7.08 2.13
CA ILE A 205 -13.30 6.63 0.87
C ILE A 205 -12.30 5.66 0.24
N TYR A 206 -12.73 4.42 0.02
CA TYR A 206 -11.88 3.38 -0.56
C TYR A 206 -12.62 2.63 -1.66
N ALA A 207 -11.84 2.02 -2.55
CA ALA A 207 -12.37 1.36 -3.72
C ALA A 207 -11.70 0.01 -3.95
N ASP A 208 -12.37 -0.85 -4.70
CA ASP A 208 -11.90 -2.18 -5.07
C ASP A 208 -11.76 -2.30 -6.60
N PHE A 209 -10.56 -2.66 -7.05
CA PHE A 209 -10.18 -2.63 -8.46
C PHE A 209 -11.03 -3.57 -9.33
N VAL A 210 -11.40 -4.74 -8.81
CA VAL A 210 -12.06 -5.78 -9.61
C VAL A 210 -13.57 -5.59 -9.65
N SER A 211 -14.20 -5.31 -8.51
CA SER A 211 -15.65 -5.11 -8.43
C SER A 211 -16.09 -3.73 -8.93
N GLY A 212 -15.19 -2.74 -8.88
CA GLY A 212 -15.48 -1.34 -9.14
C GLY A 212 -16.27 -0.67 -8.02
N ASN A 213 -16.49 -1.34 -6.89
CA ASN A 213 -17.22 -0.79 -5.76
C ASN A 213 -16.40 0.31 -5.07
N ILE A 214 -17.09 1.31 -4.56
CA ILE A 214 -16.56 2.42 -3.78
C ILE A 214 -17.39 2.54 -2.51
N TRP A 215 -16.72 2.58 -1.37
CA TRP A 215 -17.34 2.67 -0.05
C TRP A 215 -16.84 3.90 0.70
N ALA A 216 -17.65 4.31 1.67
CA ALA A 216 -17.30 5.30 2.67
C ALA A 216 -17.33 4.63 4.05
N LEU A 217 -16.15 4.56 4.67
CA LEU A 217 -15.96 4.06 6.04
C LEU A 217 -15.74 5.23 6.99
N HIS A 218 -16.66 5.42 7.93
CA HIS A 218 -16.42 6.24 9.12
C HIS A 218 -15.78 5.38 10.20
N SER A 219 -14.83 5.93 10.92
CA SER A 219 -14.10 5.24 11.99
C SER A 219 -13.50 6.26 12.95
N ASP A 220 -13.33 5.86 14.20
CA ASP A 220 -12.57 6.60 15.22
C ASP A 220 -11.06 6.33 15.15
N GLY A 221 -10.59 5.59 14.14
CA GLY A 221 -9.20 5.18 13.97
C GLY A 221 -8.81 3.92 14.74
N LYS A 222 -9.74 3.32 15.52
CA LYS A 222 -9.54 2.06 16.25
C LYS A 222 -10.56 1.01 15.88
N THR A 223 -11.79 1.43 15.61
CA THR A 223 -12.93 0.57 15.30
C THR A 223 -13.65 1.07 14.05
N ALA A 224 -14.22 0.14 13.28
CA ALA A 224 -15.08 0.51 12.17
C ALA A 224 -16.40 1.09 12.72
N GLY A 225 -16.80 2.24 12.20
CA GLY A 225 -18.14 2.76 12.33
C GLY A 225 -18.98 2.39 11.10
N ALA A 226 -19.80 3.32 10.63
CA ALA A 226 -20.63 3.10 9.45
C ALA A 226 -19.77 2.87 8.20
N ASN A 227 -20.00 1.74 7.53
CA ASN A 227 -19.44 1.45 6.21
C ASN A 227 -20.58 1.23 5.21
N HIS A 228 -20.63 2.05 4.16
CA HIS A 228 -21.65 1.91 3.14
C HIS A 228 -21.08 2.13 1.74
N LYS A 229 -21.59 1.35 0.79
CA LYS A 229 -21.26 1.49 -0.62
C LYS A 229 -21.88 2.79 -1.15
N VAL A 230 -21.04 3.71 -1.61
CA VAL A 230 -21.46 5.03 -2.10
C VAL A 230 -21.55 5.07 -3.62
N ALA A 231 -20.83 4.21 -4.33
CA ALA A 231 -20.87 4.12 -5.78
C ALA A 231 -20.33 2.77 -6.28
N ARG A 232 -20.54 2.52 -7.57
CA ARG A 232 -19.84 1.48 -8.34
C ARG A 232 -19.47 2.05 -9.71
N THR A 233 -18.29 1.72 -10.20
CA THR A 233 -17.80 2.16 -11.50
C THR A 233 -17.42 0.98 -12.41
N SER A 234 -17.58 1.16 -13.73
CA SER A 234 -17.04 0.25 -14.75
C SER A 234 -15.62 0.60 -15.19
N LEU A 235 -15.11 1.74 -14.70
CA LEU A 235 -13.84 2.33 -15.10
C LEU A 235 -12.72 1.78 -14.19
N LEU A 236 -11.51 1.67 -14.74
CA LEU A 236 -10.38 1.14 -13.97
C LEU A 236 -10.00 2.12 -12.84
N ILE A 237 -9.98 1.62 -11.61
CA ILE A 237 -9.52 2.36 -10.45
C ILE A 237 -7.99 2.33 -10.46
N SER A 238 -7.35 3.50 -10.60
CA SER A 238 -5.89 3.61 -10.72
C SER A 238 -5.24 4.42 -9.58
N PRO A 239 -3.91 4.32 -9.38
CA PRO A 239 -3.22 4.91 -8.22
C PRO A 239 -3.17 6.45 -8.15
N GLY A 240 -3.39 7.19 -9.25
CA GLY A 240 -3.02 8.62 -9.32
C GLY A 240 -4.02 9.65 -8.78
N LEU A 241 -5.29 9.30 -8.80
CA LEU A 241 -6.49 10.06 -8.41
C LEU A 241 -7.63 9.05 -8.69
N ILE A 242 -8.87 9.28 -8.31
CA ILE A 242 -9.97 8.53 -8.97
C ILE A 242 -10.08 9.07 -10.40
N LEU A 243 -9.09 8.74 -11.24
CA LEU A 243 -9.08 8.96 -12.67
C LEU A 243 -9.62 7.69 -13.28
N LEU A 244 -10.90 7.79 -13.60
CA LEU A 244 -11.68 6.75 -14.22
C LEU A 244 -11.22 6.63 -15.69
N ARG A 245 -10.57 5.53 -16.06
CA ARG A 245 -10.23 5.27 -17.48
C ARG A 245 -11.22 4.27 -18.10
N PRO A 246 -11.69 4.51 -19.34
CA PRO A 246 -12.51 3.55 -20.08
C PRO A 246 -11.80 2.21 -20.22
N ARG A 247 -12.54 1.12 -20.02
CA ARG A 247 -12.05 -0.23 -20.29
C ARG A 247 -11.99 -0.41 -21.80
N GLN A 248 -10.80 -0.33 -22.40
CA GLN A 248 -10.66 -0.74 -23.80
C GLN A 248 -10.96 -2.24 -23.89
N GLY A 249 -11.94 -2.59 -24.73
CA GLY A 249 -12.29 -3.97 -25.03
C GLY A 249 -11.10 -4.70 -25.65
N ARG A 250 -10.97 -6.00 -25.37
CA ARG A 250 -10.01 -6.84 -26.08
C ARG A 250 -10.42 -6.86 -27.55
N GLY A 251 -9.68 -6.15 -28.40
CA GLY A 251 -9.71 -6.38 -29.84
C GLY A 251 -8.93 -7.66 -30.12
N GLU A 252 -9.62 -8.69 -30.59
CA GLU A 252 -9.01 -9.84 -31.24
C GLU A 252 -8.24 -9.35 -32.47
N SER A 253 -6.92 -9.54 -32.50
CA SER A 253 -6.11 -9.33 -33.68
C SER A 253 -5.95 -10.66 -34.43
N HIS A 254 -6.91 -11.01 -35.27
CA HIS A 254 -6.68 -11.93 -36.38
C HIS A 254 -6.03 -11.15 -37.53
N GLY A 255 -4.70 -11.06 -37.52
CA GLY A 255 -3.91 -10.52 -38.61
C GLY A 255 -3.64 -11.58 -39.66
N LEU A 256 -4.39 -11.55 -40.77
CA LEU A 256 -4.07 -12.23 -42.03
C LEU A 256 -2.72 -11.70 -42.56
N ARG A 257 -1.79 -12.61 -42.87
CA ARG A 257 -0.55 -12.28 -43.61
C ARG A 257 -0.84 -12.25 -45.12
N PRO A 258 -0.44 -11.21 -45.86
CA PRO A 258 -0.29 -11.31 -47.31
C PRO A 258 1.09 -11.92 -47.64
N GLY A 259 1.10 -12.96 -48.47
CA GLY A 259 2.32 -13.53 -49.05
C GLY A 259 2.93 -12.60 -50.11
N PRO A 260 4.26 -12.61 -50.28
CA PRO A 260 4.92 -11.80 -51.30
C PRO A 260 4.72 -12.41 -52.70
N ARG A 261 4.50 -11.53 -53.69
CA ARG A 261 4.57 -11.88 -55.11
C ARG A 261 6.04 -11.91 -55.54
N ALA A 262 6.46 -13.05 -56.09
CA ALA A 262 7.22 -13.20 -57.33
C ALA A 262 6.99 -14.63 -57.82
#